data_AF-A0A956DL50-F1
#
_entry.id   AF-A0A956DL50-F1
#
_cell.length_a   1.000
_cell.length_b   1.000
_cell.length_c   1.000
_cell.angle_alpha   90.00
_cell.angle_beta   90.00
_cell.angle_gamma   90.00
#
_symmetry.space_group_name_H-M   'P 1'
#
loop_
_entity.id
_entity.type
_entity.pdbx_description
1 polymer ?
#
loop_
_entity_poly.entity_id
_entity_poly.type
_entity_poly.pdbx_seq_one_letter_code
_entity_poly.pdbx_strand_id
1 'polypeptide(L)'
;MPLRLTRQVSKKLVRGFGGSSNRPPAGGGGPPSVVEVLRGEILQLVAATQADDVAARAEVGGKLKAAKAALQHGEWLPWVAKNLPFSAASAKRSIQLFELRKGHPEVLGKLAPLGLTKVYVLLKLGPKERDDFVGKRHVVPSTGHEKAPLEMTVAEMMEVLHPPEPETPVRTRTRVLRGLRRQTQGLARLLSELWALVPKGVLRTPVRDALRALADELQVVAGALAAKSLIAGTVPRFR
;
A
#
# COMPACT_ATOMS: atom_id res chain seq x y z
N MET A 1 30.63 14.09 -29.62
CA MET A 1 31.47 13.09 -28.92
C MET A 1 30.58 11.95 -28.43
N PRO A 2 30.33 10.88 -29.23
CA PRO A 2 29.61 9.71 -28.74
C PRO A 2 30.59 8.68 -28.18
N LEU A 3 30.41 8.30 -26.91
CA LEU A 3 31.18 7.24 -26.25
C LEU A 3 30.68 5.88 -26.73
N ARG A 4 31.60 5.08 -27.27
CA ARG A 4 31.41 3.70 -27.70
C ARG A 4 31.27 2.80 -26.46
N LEU A 5 30.15 2.10 -26.33
CA LEU A 5 30.00 0.98 -25.41
C LEU A 5 30.39 -0.31 -26.13
N THR A 6 31.62 -0.78 -25.93
CA THR A 6 32.04 -2.12 -26.35
C THR A 6 31.46 -3.16 -25.38
N ARG A 7 30.42 -3.86 -25.83
CA ARG A 7 29.83 -5.03 -25.17
C ARG A 7 30.72 -6.24 -25.46
N GLN A 8 31.62 -6.61 -24.54
CA GLN A 8 32.20 -7.96 -24.52
C GLN A 8 31.30 -8.86 -23.68
N VAL A 9 30.53 -9.70 -24.36
CA VAL A 9 29.78 -10.80 -23.74
C VAL A 9 30.69 -12.02 -23.74
N SER A 10 31.28 -12.35 -22.59
CA SER A 10 32.03 -13.60 -22.41
C SER A 10 31.07 -14.79 -22.38
N LYS A 11 31.09 -15.61 -23.43
CA LYS A 11 30.56 -16.97 -23.46
C LYS A 11 31.59 -17.92 -22.86
N LYS A 12 31.36 -18.44 -21.65
CA LYS A 12 31.91 -19.73 -21.17
C LYS A 12 30.85 -20.37 -20.26
N LEU A 13 30.08 -21.32 -20.79
CA LEU A 13 30.34 -22.77 -20.74
C LEU A 13 29.60 -23.40 -19.54
N VAL A 14 28.30 -23.63 -19.71
CA VAL A 14 27.51 -24.53 -18.87
C VAL A 14 27.77 -25.95 -19.37
N ARG A 15 28.49 -26.75 -18.59
CA ARG A 15 28.61 -28.21 -18.78
C ARG A 15 28.49 -28.86 -17.41
N GLY A 16 27.53 -29.76 -17.25
CA GLY A 16 27.41 -30.66 -16.10
C GLY A 16 26.03 -30.64 -15.43
N PHE A 17 25.04 -31.24 -16.08
CA PHE A 17 23.80 -31.68 -15.44
C PHE A 17 23.99 -33.16 -15.07
N GLY A 18 23.91 -33.52 -13.79
CA GLY A 18 23.97 -34.92 -13.36
C GLY A 18 23.96 -35.11 -11.84
N GLY A 19 22.88 -35.71 -11.33
CA GLY A 19 22.95 -36.69 -10.25
C GLY A 19 22.73 -36.24 -8.79
N SER A 20 21.47 -36.40 -8.34
CA SER A 20 21.04 -37.01 -7.06
C SER A 20 21.78 -36.74 -5.75
N SER A 21 21.05 -36.17 -4.77
CA SER A 21 20.89 -36.71 -3.40
C SER A 21 20.20 -35.66 -2.53
N ASN A 22 18.89 -35.82 -2.33
CA ASN A 22 18.11 -34.95 -1.46
C ASN A 22 18.09 -35.51 -0.03
N ARG A 23 18.97 -34.98 0.84
CA ARG A 23 18.75 -34.95 2.29
C ARG A 23 19.65 -33.89 2.93
N PRO A 24 19.09 -32.88 3.63
CA PRO A 24 19.82 -32.24 4.71
C PRO A 24 19.25 -32.71 6.04
N PRO A 25 20.09 -32.83 7.08
CA PRO A 25 19.69 -32.07 8.26
C PRO A 25 20.84 -31.30 8.94
N ALA A 26 20.41 -30.19 9.53
CA ALA A 26 20.98 -29.44 10.66
C ALA A 26 22.31 -28.67 10.49
N GLY A 27 22.19 -27.33 10.45
CA GLY A 27 23.15 -26.29 10.88
C GLY A 27 24.56 -26.35 10.26
N GLY A 28 24.98 -25.47 9.35
CA GLY A 28 24.69 -24.05 9.22
C GLY A 28 26.02 -23.32 9.04
N GLY A 29 26.78 -23.70 8.00
CA GLY A 29 28.13 -23.19 7.74
C GLY A 29 28.76 -23.78 6.46
N GLY A 30 27.94 -24.23 5.51
CA GLY A 30 28.42 -24.61 4.17
C GLY A 30 28.56 -23.35 3.30
N PRO A 31 29.45 -23.37 2.29
CA PRO A 31 29.48 -22.30 1.29
C PRO A 31 28.07 -22.10 0.70
N PRO A 32 27.69 -20.85 0.42
CA PRO A 32 26.36 -20.54 -0.11
C PRO A 32 26.10 -21.40 -1.34
N SER A 33 24.87 -21.90 -1.44
CA SER A 33 24.47 -22.68 -2.60
C SER A 33 24.60 -21.84 -3.87
N VAL A 34 24.83 -22.48 -5.02
CA VAL A 34 24.91 -21.79 -6.32
C VAL A 34 23.67 -20.91 -6.56
N VAL A 35 22.50 -21.36 -6.10
CA VAL A 35 21.23 -20.61 -6.21
C VAL A 35 21.26 -19.32 -5.38
N GLU A 36 21.83 -19.34 -4.16
CA GLU A 36 21.94 -18.15 -3.32
C GLU A 36 22.94 -17.14 -3.89
N VAL A 37 24.05 -17.62 -4.46
CA VAL A 37 25.03 -16.76 -5.15
C VAL A 37 24.37 -16.08 -6.35
N LEU A 38 23.72 -16.86 -7.23
CA LEU A 38 23.01 -16.32 -8.40
C LEU A 38 21.89 -15.36 -8.00
N ARG A 39 21.17 -15.63 -6.90
CA ARG A 39 20.18 -14.70 -6.36
C ARG A 39 20.81 -13.35 -6.01
N GLY A 40 21.97 -13.36 -5.35
CA GLY A 40 22.72 -12.14 -5.05
C GLY A 40 23.11 -11.35 -6.30
N GLU A 41 23.66 -12.04 -7.30
CA GLU A 41 24.04 -11.44 -8.59
C GLU A 41 22.84 -10.84 -9.33
N ILE A 42 21.71 -11.56 -9.37
CA ILE A 42 20.47 -11.07 -9.97
C ILE A 42 20.00 -9.80 -9.27
N LEU A 43 20.01 -9.77 -7.94
CA LEU A 43 19.60 -8.60 -7.18
C LEU A 43 20.52 -7.39 -7.43
N GLN A 44 21.83 -7.61 -7.60
CA GLN A 44 22.77 -6.54 -7.95
C GLN A 44 22.48 -5.98 -9.35
N LEU A 45 22.20 -6.84 -10.34
CA LEU A 45 21.84 -6.39 -11.70
C LEU A 45 20.52 -5.62 -11.70
N VAL A 46 19.51 -6.11 -10.97
CA VAL A 46 18.24 -5.41 -10.79
C VAL A 46 18.46 -4.05 -10.13
N ALA A 47 19.25 -3.98 -9.05
CA ALA A 47 19.59 -2.73 -8.37
C ALA A 47 20.26 -1.71 -9.31
N ALA A 48 21.22 -2.16 -10.13
CA ALA A 48 21.91 -1.30 -11.08
C ALA A 48 20.95 -0.72 -12.14
N THR A 49 20.15 -1.59 -12.78
CA THR A 49 19.16 -1.14 -13.78
C THR A 49 18.12 -0.18 -13.20
N GLN A 50 17.67 -0.44 -11.97
CA GLN A 50 16.76 0.44 -11.25
C GLN A 50 17.39 1.81 -10.94
N ALA A 51 18.67 1.84 -10.58
CA ALA A 51 19.38 3.09 -10.34
C ALA A 51 19.50 3.92 -11.62
N ASP A 52 19.78 3.29 -12.76
CA ASP A 52 19.83 3.95 -14.06
C ASP A 52 18.46 4.54 -14.45
N ASP A 53 17.38 3.79 -14.25
CA ASP A 53 16.01 4.25 -14.50
C ASP A 53 15.64 5.47 -13.64
N VAL A 54 16.05 5.45 -12.36
CA VAL A 54 15.85 6.56 -11.42
C VAL A 54 16.64 7.78 -11.88
N ALA A 55 17.89 7.61 -12.31
CA ALA A 55 18.72 8.69 -12.82
C ALA A 55 18.12 9.33 -14.08
N ALA A 56 17.72 8.51 -15.05
CA ALA A 56 17.06 8.98 -16.29
C ALA A 56 15.76 9.73 -15.99
N ARG A 57 14.95 9.22 -15.05
CA ARG A 57 13.71 9.88 -14.62
C ARG A 57 13.98 11.23 -13.93
N ALA A 58 15.05 11.35 -13.16
CA ALA A 58 15.46 12.62 -12.56
C ALA A 58 15.85 13.65 -13.65
N GLU A 59 16.51 13.22 -14.73
CA GLU A 59 16.85 14.10 -15.85
C GLU A 59 15.62 14.59 -16.61
N VAL A 60 14.64 13.71 -16.82
CA VAL A 60 13.31 14.09 -17.32
C VAL A 60 12.70 15.16 -16.40
N GLY A 61 12.79 14.98 -15.09
CA GLY A 61 12.37 15.97 -14.10
C GLY A 61 13.01 17.34 -14.27
N GLY A 62 14.31 17.40 -14.53
CA GLY A 62 15.02 18.65 -14.79
C GLY A 62 14.51 19.37 -16.03
N LYS A 63 14.28 18.64 -17.13
CA LYS A 63 13.71 19.20 -18.36
C LYS A 63 12.28 19.68 -18.16
N LEU A 64 11.47 18.93 -17.41
CA LEU A 64 10.10 19.32 -17.07
C LEU A 64 10.06 20.58 -16.19
N LYS A 65 10.99 20.72 -15.25
CA LYS A 65 11.10 21.94 -14.42
C LYS A 65 11.42 23.16 -15.27
N ALA A 66 12.36 23.04 -16.21
CA ALA A 66 12.69 24.11 -17.14
C ALA A 66 11.51 24.47 -18.05
N ALA A 67 10.84 23.47 -18.64
CA ALA A 67 9.66 23.69 -19.46
C ALA A 67 8.52 24.37 -18.67
N LYS A 68 8.26 23.91 -17.43
CA LYS A 68 7.25 24.51 -16.56
C LYS A 68 7.54 25.98 -16.23
N ALA A 69 8.81 26.36 -16.09
CA ALA A 69 9.21 27.74 -15.82
C ALA A 69 9.05 28.67 -17.05
N ALA A 70 9.10 28.11 -18.27
CA ALA A 70 8.93 28.85 -19.51
C ALA A 70 7.46 29.03 -19.94
N LEU A 71 6.55 28.25 -19.37
CA LEU A 71 5.11 28.33 -19.67
C LEU A 71 4.42 29.41 -18.84
N GLN A 72 3.38 30.02 -19.41
CA GLN A 72 2.50 30.93 -18.69
C GLN A 72 1.65 30.18 -17.66
N HIS A 73 1.10 30.91 -16.69
CA HIS A 73 0.21 30.34 -15.70
C HIS A 73 -0.99 29.65 -16.38
N GLY A 74 -1.41 28.49 -15.88
CA GLY A 74 -2.53 27.72 -16.43
C GLY A 74 -2.17 26.78 -17.60
N GLU A 75 -1.14 27.08 -18.38
CA GLU A 75 -0.78 26.31 -19.60
C GLU A 75 -0.12 24.95 -19.31
N TRP A 76 0.36 24.72 -18.09
CA TRP A 76 1.10 23.51 -17.73
C TRP A 76 0.30 22.21 -17.95
N LEU A 77 -0.95 22.14 -17.45
CA LEU A 77 -1.73 20.91 -17.52
C LEU A 77 -2.14 20.56 -18.96
N PRO A 78 -2.69 21.49 -19.77
CA PRO A 78 -2.96 21.24 -21.18
C PRO A 78 -1.69 20.87 -21.96
N TRP A 79 -0.58 21.54 -21.71
CA TRP A 79 0.68 21.27 -22.42
C TRP A 79 1.21 19.86 -22.15
N VAL A 80 1.20 19.40 -20.89
CA VAL A 80 1.64 18.04 -20.56
C VAL A 80 0.74 17.00 -21.24
N ALA A 81 -0.58 17.18 -21.15
CA ALA A 81 -1.54 16.23 -21.73
C ALA A 81 -1.39 16.10 -23.25
N LYS A 82 -1.03 17.19 -23.94
CA LYS A 82 -0.85 17.22 -25.39
C LYS A 82 0.51 16.69 -25.85
N ASN A 83 1.59 16.99 -25.13
CA ASN A 83 2.95 16.80 -25.64
C ASN A 83 3.69 15.59 -25.05
N LEU A 84 3.18 14.97 -23.97
CA LEU A 84 3.91 13.93 -23.25
C LEU A 84 3.07 12.66 -23.04
N PRO A 85 3.70 11.47 -23.06
CA PRO A 85 2.99 10.18 -22.93
C PRO A 85 2.64 9.82 -21.48
N PHE A 86 2.52 10.81 -20.59
CA PHE A 86 2.23 10.59 -19.18
C PHE A 86 1.51 11.80 -18.55
N SER A 87 0.87 11.54 -17.41
CA SER A 87 0.09 12.56 -16.71
C SER A 87 0.96 13.64 -16.06
N ALA A 88 0.35 14.80 -15.81
CA ALA A 88 0.96 15.87 -15.02
C ALA A 88 1.37 15.42 -13.60
N ALA A 89 0.69 14.41 -13.03
CA ALA A 89 1.08 13.82 -11.75
C ALA A 89 2.43 13.09 -11.86
N SER A 90 2.64 12.29 -12.91
CA SER A 90 3.92 11.65 -13.19
C SER A 90 5.02 12.66 -13.50
N ALA A 91 4.70 13.75 -14.20
CA ALA A 91 5.60 14.86 -14.45
C ALA A 91 6.05 15.51 -13.13
N LYS A 92 5.11 15.81 -12.23
CA LYS A 92 5.39 16.38 -10.90
C LYS A 92 6.32 15.48 -10.07
N ARG A 93 6.08 14.17 -10.04
CA ARG A 93 6.96 13.20 -9.35
C ARG A 93 8.38 13.19 -9.94
N SER A 94 8.51 13.32 -11.26
CA SER A 94 9.81 13.41 -11.93
C SER A 94 10.55 14.68 -11.50
N ILE A 95 9.87 15.83 -11.45
CA ILE A 95 10.43 17.10 -10.94
C ILE A 95 10.88 16.95 -9.49
N GLN A 96 10.07 16.34 -8.61
CA GLN A 96 10.45 16.10 -7.22
C GLN A 96 11.73 15.26 -7.10
N LEU A 97 11.88 14.25 -7.96
CA LEU A 97 13.07 13.41 -8.00
C LEU A 97 14.31 14.21 -8.44
N PHE A 98 14.16 15.11 -9.41
CA PHE A 98 15.21 16.04 -9.81
C PHE A 98 15.62 16.99 -8.68
N GLU A 99 14.65 17.57 -7.96
CA GLU A 99 14.94 18.41 -6.79
C GLU A 99 15.70 17.63 -5.72
N LEU A 100 15.31 16.38 -5.45
CA LEU A 100 16.05 15.53 -4.52
C LEU A 100 17.49 15.30 -5.01
N ARG A 101 17.70 15.01 -6.31
CA ARG A 101 19.05 14.86 -6.88
C ARG A 101 19.91 16.11 -6.68
N LYS A 102 19.31 17.30 -6.78
CA LYS A 102 20.01 18.58 -6.66
C LYS A 102 20.29 18.97 -5.21
N GLY A 103 19.35 18.73 -4.30
CA GLY A 103 19.49 19.12 -2.89
C GLY A 103 20.18 18.08 -2.02
N HIS A 104 19.96 16.79 -2.30
CA HIS A 104 20.40 15.65 -1.48
C HIS A 104 20.82 14.45 -2.36
N PRO A 105 21.89 14.59 -3.17
CA PRO A 105 22.35 13.55 -4.09
C PRO A 105 22.70 12.23 -3.37
N GLU A 106 23.23 12.29 -2.16
CA GLU A 106 23.54 11.13 -1.31
C GLU A 106 22.28 10.35 -0.93
N VAL A 107 21.18 11.04 -0.61
CA VAL A 107 19.89 10.40 -0.31
C VAL A 107 19.37 9.72 -1.56
N LEU A 108 19.42 10.37 -2.73
CA LEU A 108 18.99 9.74 -3.97
C LEU A 108 19.85 8.52 -4.32
N GLY A 109 21.16 8.58 -4.11
CA GLY A 109 22.06 7.45 -4.36
C GLY A 109 21.72 6.20 -3.55
N LYS A 110 21.30 6.37 -2.29
CA LYS A 110 20.83 5.24 -1.45
C LYS A 110 19.49 4.66 -1.92
N LEU A 111 18.59 5.50 -2.42
CA LEU A 111 17.23 5.09 -2.81
C LEU A 111 17.17 4.54 -4.24
N ALA A 112 18.02 5.03 -5.14
CA ALA A 112 17.96 4.71 -6.56
C ALA A 112 18.01 3.19 -6.85
N PRO A 113 18.84 2.39 -6.14
CA PRO A 113 18.84 0.92 -6.28
C PRO A 113 17.51 0.22 -5.96
N LEU A 114 16.55 0.89 -5.30
CA LEU A 114 15.23 0.34 -4.99
C LEU A 114 14.23 0.52 -6.14
N GLY A 115 14.55 1.34 -7.13
CA GLY A 115 13.71 1.63 -8.28
C GLY A 115 12.59 2.64 -8.01
N LEU A 116 12.01 3.14 -9.10
CA LEU A 116 11.09 4.31 -9.10
C LEU A 116 9.92 4.19 -8.12
N THR A 117 9.23 3.05 -8.13
CA THR A 117 8.02 2.88 -7.31
C THR A 117 8.33 2.95 -5.83
N LYS A 118 9.36 2.23 -5.36
CA LYS A 118 9.78 2.27 -3.95
C LYS A 118 10.32 3.65 -3.57
N VAL A 119 11.11 4.28 -4.44
CA VAL A 119 11.59 5.67 -4.24
C VAL A 119 10.42 6.63 -4.02
N TYR A 120 9.36 6.56 -4.84
CA TYR A 120 8.20 7.44 -4.69
C TYR A 120 7.40 7.19 -3.41
N VAL A 121 7.37 5.96 -2.91
CA VAL A 121 6.76 5.64 -1.62
C VAL A 121 7.59 6.27 -0.50
N LEU A 122 8.91 6.02 -0.50
CA LEU A 122 9.83 6.52 0.53
C LEU A 122 10.01 8.04 0.53
N LEU A 123 9.78 8.69 -0.61
CA LEU A 123 9.76 10.15 -0.73
C LEU A 123 8.65 10.82 0.08
N LYS A 124 7.59 10.08 0.46
CA LYS A 124 6.51 10.59 1.31
C LYS A 124 6.91 10.63 2.79
N LEU A 125 7.95 9.88 3.18
CA LEU A 125 8.45 9.83 4.54
C LEU A 125 9.40 11.01 4.80
N GLY A 126 9.51 11.37 6.08
CA GLY A 126 10.50 12.35 6.53
C GLY A 126 11.95 11.88 6.26
N PRO A 127 12.93 12.79 6.17
CA PRO A 127 14.33 12.42 5.90
C PRO A 127 14.87 11.34 6.85
N LYS A 128 14.64 11.50 8.15
CA LYS A 128 15.09 10.57 9.18
C LYS A 128 14.44 9.19 9.06
N GLU A 129 13.10 9.14 8.95
CA GLU A 129 12.35 7.89 8.79
C GLU A 129 12.79 7.12 7.54
N ARG A 130 13.06 7.85 6.46
CA ARG A 130 13.55 7.28 5.21
C ARG A 130 14.94 6.68 5.36
N ASP A 131 15.90 7.41 5.93
CA ASP A 131 17.25 6.89 6.17
C ASP A 131 17.22 5.68 7.11
N ASP A 132 16.42 5.74 8.18
CA ASP A 132 16.19 4.63 9.11
C ASP A 132 15.62 3.41 8.40
N PHE A 133 14.67 3.61 7.48
CA PHE A 133 14.05 2.54 6.72
C PHE A 133 15.06 1.86 5.78
N VAL A 134 15.86 2.63 5.04
CA VAL A 134 16.83 2.08 4.08
C VAL A 134 17.98 1.37 4.78
N GLY A 135 18.37 1.83 5.97
CA GLY A 135 19.50 1.28 6.73
C GLY A 135 19.19 0.00 7.51
N LYS A 136 17.93 -0.44 7.57
CA LYS A 136 17.51 -1.58 8.40
C LYS A 136 16.83 -2.66 7.56
N ARG A 137 16.93 -3.90 8.05
CA ARG A 137 16.08 -4.99 7.61
C ARG A 137 14.74 -4.89 8.35
N HIS A 138 13.67 -5.35 7.70
CA HIS A 138 12.31 -5.25 8.21
C HIS A 138 11.63 -6.61 8.19
N VAL A 139 10.86 -6.91 9.23
CA VAL A 139 10.00 -8.09 9.27
C VAL A 139 8.75 -7.78 8.45
N VAL A 140 8.52 -8.55 7.39
CA VAL A 140 7.34 -8.40 6.54
C VAL A 140 6.12 -8.99 7.27
N PRO A 141 5.05 -8.21 7.54
CA PRO A 141 3.90 -8.69 8.33
C PRO A 141 3.24 -9.96 7.79
N SER A 142 3.05 -10.08 6.48
CA SER A 142 2.39 -11.23 5.86
C SER A 142 3.21 -12.52 5.89
N THR A 143 4.54 -12.44 5.83
CA THR A 143 5.42 -13.62 5.74
C THR A 143 6.19 -13.91 7.03
N GLY A 144 6.32 -12.93 7.93
CA GLY A 144 7.15 -13.01 9.13
C GLY A 144 8.66 -13.03 8.86
N HIS A 145 9.09 -12.98 7.59
CA HIS A 145 10.50 -13.02 7.23
C HIS A 145 11.14 -11.63 7.27
N GLU A 146 12.38 -11.59 7.74
CA GLU A 146 13.19 -10.38 7.75
C GLU A 146 13.85 -10.17 6.37
N LYS A 147 13.52 -9.04 5.71
CA LYS A 147 14.01 -8.68 4.38
C LYS A 147 14.65 -7.31 4.37
N ALA A 148 15.69 -7.14 3.55
CA ALA A 148 16.19 -5.80 3.23
C ALA A 148 15.22 -5.08 2.25
N PRO A 149 15.20 -3.73 2.23
CA PRO A 149 14.38 -2.95 1.29
C PRO A 149 14.55 -3.31 -0.19
N LEU A 150 15.75 -3.78 -0.57
CA LEU A 150 16.04 -4.26 -1.92
C LEU A 150 15.33 -5.59 -2.22
N GLU A 151 15.23 -6.48 -1.23
CA GLU A 151 14.72 -7.85 -1.36
C GLU A 151 13.20 -7.96 -1.26
N MET A 152 12.54 -6.98 -0.64
CA MET A 152 11.08 -6.96 -0.48
C MET A 152 10.37 -6.53 -1.77
N THR A 153 9.13 -6.98 -1.98
CA THR A 153 8.28 -6.43 -3.04
C THR A 153 7.76 -5.04 -2.67
N VAL A 154 7.12 -4.34 -3.62
CA VAL A 154 6.45 -3.06 -3.31
C VAL A 154 5.30 -3.27 -2.32
N ALA A 155 4.55 -4.36 -2.44
CA ALA A 155 3.45 -4.67 -1.53
C ALA A 155 3.95 -4.93 -0.11
N GLU A 156 5.00 -5.75 0.03
CA GLU A 156 5.65 -6.02 1.32
C GLU A 156 6.21 -4.73 1.95
N MET A 157 6.80 -3.84 1.16
CA MET A 157 7.24 -2.52 1.64
C MET A 157 6.06 -1.69 2.17
N MET A 158 4.93 -1.69 1.47
CA MET A 158 3.74 -0.96 1.90
C MET A 158 3.15 -1.55 3.19
N GLU A 159 3.20 -2.87 3.37
CA GLU A 159 2.81 -3.52 4.63
C GLU A 159 3.73 -3.11 5.78
N VAL A 160 5.05 -3.01 5.56
CA VAL A 160 5.98 -2.57 6.62
C VAL A 160 5.72 -1.11 6.99
N LEU A 161 5.47 -0.23 6.01
CA LEU A 161 5.23 1.19 6.24
C LEU A 161 3.83 1.48 6.81
N HIS A 162 2.86 0.68 6.42
CA HIS A 162 1.47 0.78 6.84
C HIS A 162 0.98 -0.61 7.24
N PRO A 163 1.36 -1.08 8.44
CA PRO A 163 0.97 -2.40 8.91
C PRO A 163 -0.55 -2.51 8.88
N PRO A 164 -1.09 -3.60 8.30
CA PRO A 164 -2.52 -3.81 8.30
C PRO A 164 -3.01 -3.82 9.75
N GLU A 165 -4.14 -3.15 10.02
CA GLU A 165 -4.79 -3.27 11.31
C GLU A 165 -5.02 -4.76 11.61
N PRO A 166 -4.85 -5.20 12.87
CA PRO A 166 -5.13 -6.58 13.23
C PRO A 166 -6.52 -6.93 12.73
N GLU A 167 -6.64 -8.00 11.94
CA GLU A 167 -7.93 -8.46 11.46
C GLU A 167 -8.81 -8.74 12.68
N THR A 168 -9.70 -7.81 13.02
CA THR A 168 -10.82 -8.17 13.88
C THR A 168 -11.56 -9.24 13.08
N PRO A 169 -11.69 -10.48 13.58
CA PRO A 169 -12.25 -11.54 12.78
C PRO A 169 -13.62 -11.06 12.31
N VAL A 170 -13.88 -11.06 11.00
CA VAL A 170 -15.13 -10.55 10.40
C VAL A 170 -16.38 -11.14 11.12
N ARG A 171 -16.21 -12.33 11.71
CA ARG A 171 -17.17 -13.01 12.60
C ARG A 171 -17.50 -12.26 13.89
N THR A 172 -16.56 -11.59 14.56
CA THR A 172 -16.84 -10.78 15.76
C THR A 172 -17.56 -9.49 15.38
N ARG A 173 -17.13 -8.81 14.32
CA ARG A 173 -17.81 -7.59 13.83
C ARG A 173 -19.27 -7.87 13.43
N THR A 174 -19.51 -8.92 12.66
CA THR A 174 -20.88 -9.34 12.28
C THR A 174 -21.69 -9.88 13.47
N ARG A 175 -21.07 -10.49 14.48
CA ARG A 175 -21.75 -10.92 15.72
C ARG A 175 -22.18 -9.72 16.57
N VAL A 176 -21.29 -8.74 16.75
CA VAL A 176 -21.59 -7.50 17.49
C VAL A 176 -22.70 -6.71 16.81
N LEU A 177 -22.62 -6.52 15.49
CA LEU A 177 -23.68 -5.82 14.74
C LEU A 177 -25.04 -6.54 14.80
N ARG A 178 -25.04 -7.88 14.76
CA ARG A 178 -26.27 -8.69 14.94
C ARG A 178 -26.80 -8.61 16.38
N GLY A 179 -25.93 -8.59 17.38
CA GLY A 179 -26.30 -8.40 18.78
C GLY A 179 -26.97 -7.06 19.01
N LEU A 180 -26.35 -5.98 18.52
CA LEU A 180 -26.87 -4.63 18.64
C LEU A 180 -28.21 -4.45 17.91
N ARG A 181 -28.36 -5.04 16.71
CA ARG A 181 -29.64 -5.07 15.98
C ARG A 181 -30.76 -5.75 16.78
N ARG A 182 -30.47 -6.88 17.43
CA ARG A 182 -31.47 -7.59 18.25
C ARG A 182 -31.91 -6.75 19.44
N GLN A 183 -30.96 -6.04 20.08
CA GLN A 183 -31.26 -5.14 21.19
C GLN A 183 -32.13 -3.96 20.74
N THR A 184 -31.80 -3.29 19.64
CA THR A 184 -32.60 -2.16 19.13
C THR A 184 -34.00 -2.60 18.69
N GLN A 185 -34.14 -3.78 18.07
CA GLN A 185 -35.45 -4.37 17.74
C GLN A 185 -36.25 -4.72 19.00
N GLY A 186 -35.61 -5.25 20.04
CA GLY A 186 -36.24 -5.53 21.33
C GLY A 186 -36.78 -4.27 22.00
N LEU A 187 -36.00 -3.19 22.02
CA LEU A 187 -36.42 -1.89 22.56
C LEU A 187 -37.57 -1.28 21.76
N ALA A 188 -37.49 -1.28 20.43
CA ALA A 188 -38.57 -0.78 19.57
C ALA A 188 -39.87 -1.56 19.79
N ARG A 189 -39.79 -2.88 19.98
CA ARG A 189 -40.94 -3.73 20.30
C ARG A 189 -41.53 -3.40 21.67
N LEU A 190 -40.70 -3.31 22.71
CA LEU A 190 -41.17 -2.97 24.06
C LEU A 190 -41.83 -1.60 24.11
N LEU A 191 -41.28 -0.60 23.40
CA LEU A 191 -41.90 0.73 23.28
C LEU A 191 -43.25 0.66 22.54
N SER A 192 -43.36 -0.18 21.52
CA SER A 192 -44.61 -0.40 20.77
C SER A 192 -45.67 -1.13 21.61
N GLU A 193 -45.27 -2.12 22.42
CA GLU A 193 -46.14 -2.85 23.35
C GLU A 193 -46.58 -1.95 24.51
N LEU A 194 -45.66 -1.18 25.11
CA LEU A 194 -45.96 -0.16 26.13
C LEU A 194 -46.98 0.85 25.59
N TRP A 195 -46.78 1.33 24.36
CA TRP A 195 -47.73 2.21 23.68
C TRP A 195 -49.12 1.59 23.50
N ALA A 196 -49.20 0.31 23.14
CA ALA A 196 -50.47 -0.38 22.92
C ALA A 196 -51.27 -0.59 24.21
N LEU A 197 -50.59 -0.68 25.35
CA LEU A 197 -51.20 -0.87 26.67
C LEU A 197 -51.61 0.44 27.36
N VAL A 198 -51.12 1.60 26.90
CA VAL A 198 -51.47 2.91 27.48
C VAL A 198 -52.78 3.43 26.87
N PRO A 199 -53.86 3.61 27.67
CA PRO A 199 -55.13 4.13 27.17
C PRO A 199 -54.98 5.52 26.56
N LYS A 200 -55.73 5.80 25.49
CA LYS A 200 -55.79 7.12 24.85
C LYS A 200 -56.31 8.15 25.87
N GLY A 201 -55.41 8.91 26.50
CA GLY A 201 -55.75 9.94 27.48
C GLY A 201 -54.85 9.99 28.72
N VAL A 202 -54.05 8.94 28.98
CA VAL A 202 -53.18 8.87 30.18
C VAL A 202 -51.85 9.63 29.97
N LEU A 203 -51.31 9.62 28.75
CA LEU A 203 -50.12 10.40 28.40
C LEU A 203 -50.52 11.70 27.70
N ARG A 204 -49.89 12.80 28.09
CA ARG A 204 -49.97 14.07 27.34
C ARG A 204 -49.50 13.84 25.90
N THR A 205 -50.17 14.47 24.94
CA THR A 205 -49.86 14.38 23.50
C THR A 205 -48.37 14.54 23.17
N PRO A 206 -47.62 15.55 23.69
CA PRO A 206 -46.20 15.68 23.37
C PRO A 206 -45.35 14.49 23.86
N VAL A 207 -45.70 13.89 25.00
CA VAL A 207 -44.99 12.70 25.52
C VAL A 207 -45.27 11.49 24.65
N ARG A 208 -46.53 11.36 24.19
CA ARG A 208 -46.94 10.25 23.34
C ARG A 208 -46.32 10.34 21.93
N ASP A 209 -46.19 11.54 21.38
CA ASP A 209 -45.55 11.76 20.09
C ASP A 209 -44.03 11.54 20.16
N ALA A 210 -43.38 11.97 21.26
CA ALA A 210 -41.96 11.71 21.49
C ALA A 210 -41.63 10.21 21.61
N LEU A 211 -42.46 9.42 22.30
CA LEU A 211 -42.28 7.97 22.42
C LEU A 211 -42.43 7.25 21.07
N ARG A 212 -43.35 7.73 20.23
CA ARG A 212 -43.54 7.19 18.87
C ARG A 212 -42.34 7.48 17.97
N ALA A 213 -41.87 8.73 17.98
CA ALA A 213 -40.68 9.13 17.23
C ALA A 213 -39.45 8.30 17.62
N LEU A 214 -39.25 8.05 18.92
CA LEU A 214 -38.15 7.23 19.42
C LEU A 214 -38.24 5.76 18.93
N ALA A 215 -39.45 5.19 18.89
CA ALA A 215 -39.65 3.84 18.38
C ALA A 215 -39.31 3.74 16.89
N ASP A 216 -39.71 4.74 16.09
CA ASP A 216 -39.42 4.81 14.66
C ASP A 216 -37.90 4.98 14.40
N GLU A 217 -37.22 5.84 15.17
CA GLU A 217 -35.76 6.01 15.09
C GLU A 217 -35.00 4.70 15.37
N LEU A 218 -35.42 3.95 16.40
CA LEU A 218 -34.81 2.67 16.73
C LEU A 218 -35.00 1.62 15.62
N GLN A 219 -36.12 1.66 14.90
CA GLN A 219 -36.32 0.81 13.71
C GLN A 219 -35.40 1.19 12.56
N VAL A 220 -35.22 2.49 12.29
CA VAL A 220 -34.28 2.98 11.27
C VAL A 220 -32.85 2.54 11.59
N VAL A 221 -32.42 2.68 12.84
CA VAL A 221 -31.10 2.24 13.31
C VAL A 221 -30.95 0.72 13.16
N ALA A 222 -31.96 -0.06 13.51
CA ALA A 222 -31.95 -1.52 13.31
C ALA A 222 -31.80 -1.91 11.82
N GLY A 223 -32.44 -1.17 10.91
CA GLY A 223 -32.32 -1.35 9.47
C GLY A 223 -30.92 -1.04 8.94
N ALA A 224 -30.33 0.08 9.39
CA ALA A 224 -28.96 0.46 9.01
C ALA A 224 -27.91 -0.57 9.50
N LEU A 225 -28.08 -1.09 10.72
CA LEU A 225 -27.23 -2.17 11.25
C LEU A 225 -27.37 -3.47 10.45
N ALA A 226 -28.56 -3.77 9.93
CA ALA A 226 -28.78 -4.93 9.05
C ALA A 226 -27.99 -4.79 7.73
N ALA A 227 -28.08 -3.64 7.06
CA ALA A 227 -27.34 -3.36 5.83
C ALA A 227 -25.82 -3.49 6.04
N LYS A 228 -25.29 -2.92 7.13
CA LYS A 228 -23.86 -3.03 7.47
C LYS A 228 -23.42 -4.47 7.78
N SER A 229 -24.29 -5.29 8.38
CA SER A 229 -23.99 -6.70 8.64
C SER A 229 -23.91 -7.55 7.36
N LEU A 230 -24.69 -7.22 6.33
CA LEU A 230 -24.69 -7.91 5.02
C LEU A 230 -23.45 -7.54 4.22
N ILE A 231 -23.08 -6.25 4.17
CA ILE A 231 -21.87 -5.78 3.47
C ILE A 231 -20.61 -6.38 4.10
N ALA A 232 -20.56 -6.48 5.43
CA ALA A 232 -19.44 -7.10 6.14
C ALA A 232 -19.34 -8.63 5.94
N GLY A 233 -20.42 -9.30 5.53
CA GLY A 233 -20.44 -10.74 5.26
C GLY A 233 -19.99 -11.12 3.83
N THR A 234 -19.97 -10.16 2.91
CA THR A 234 -19.69 -10.37 1.49
C THR A 234 -18.23 -10.05 1.18
N VAL A 235 -17.31 -10.84 1.73
CA VAL A 235 -15.93 -10.89 1.19
C VAL A 235 -15.89 -12.09 0.24
N PRO A 236 -15.63 -11.88 -1.07
CA PRO A 236 -15.56 -12.98 -2.02
C PRO A 236 -14.40 -13.90 -1.62
N ARG A 237 -14.72 -15.17 -1.34
CA ARG A 237 -13.72 -16.24 -1.26
C ARG A 237 -13.19 -16.47 -2.66
N PHE A 238 -12.08 -15.83 -3.01
CA PHE A 238 -11.28 -16.30 -4.13
C PHE A 238 -10.61 -17.61 -3.72
N ARG A 239 -10.92 -18.65 -4.50
CA ARG A 239 -10.41 -20.01 -4.35
C ARG A 239 -9.21 -20.19 -5.24
#